data_AF-A0A2S9FY46-F1
#
_entry.id   AF-A0A2S9FY46-F1
#
_cell.length_a   1.000
_cell.length_b   1.000
_cell.length_c   1.000
_cell.angle_alpha   90.00
_cell.angle_beta   90.00
_cell.angle_gamma   90.00
#
_symmetry.space_group_name_H-M   'P 1'
#
loop_
_entity.id
_entity.type
_entity.pdbx_description
1 polymer ?
#
loop_
_entity_poly.entity_id
_entity_poly.type
_entity_poly.pdbx_seq_one_letter_code
_entity_poly.pdbx_strand_id
1 'polypeptide(L)'
;GRVAVVTGGGAGIGKGIAQGLAAFGASVAIWEHDPGTCVAAAGAIGALGLPTDVRDAQAVEAALERTENELGAVSILVNNAGGTF
;
A
#
# COMPACT_ATOMS: atom_id res chain seq x y z
N GLY A 1 5.81 0.28 -14.56
CA GLY A 1 5.95 -1.17 -14.30
C GLY A 1 4.60 -1.74 -13.95
N ARG A 2 4.54 -2.91 -13.30
CA ARG A 2 3.29 -3.43 -12.71
C ARG A 2 2.85 -2.54 -11.55
N VAL A 3 1.54 -2.38 -11.36
CA VAL A 3 0.98 -1.68 -10.18
C VAL A 3 0.73 -2.71 -9.08
N ALA A 4 1.21 -2.39 -7.87
CA ALA A 4 1.08 -3.25 -6.70
C ALA A 4 0.46 -2.52 -5.52
N VAL A 5 -0.50 -3.15 -4.85
CA VAL A 5 -1.03 -2.72 -3.55
C VAL A 5 -0.43 -3.62 -2.47
N VAL A 6 0.08 -3.02 -1.39
CA VAL A 6 0.50 -3.74 -0.18
C VAL A 6 -0.29 -3.21 1.01
N THR A 7 -1.15 -4.05 1.57
CA THR A 7 -1.86 -3.73 2.82
C THR A 7 -0.97 -3.98 4.03
N GLY A 8 -1.05 -3.14 5.05
CA GLY A 8 -0.11 -3.18 6.19
C GLY A 8 1.32 -2.87 5.77
N GLY A 9 1.50 -2.06 4.72
CA GLY A 9 2.80 -1.77 4.12
C GLY A 9 3.65 -0.73 4.87
N GLY A 10 3.15 -0.16 5.98
CA GLY A 10 3.85 0.86 6.75
C GLY A 10 5.01 0.33 7.61
N ALA A 11 4.94 -0.95 8.00
CA ALA A 11 5.91 -1.57 8.90
C ALA A 11 6.17 -3.05 8.58
N GLY A 12 7.15 -3.63 9.28
CA GLY A 12 7.43 -5.07 9.28
C GLY A 12 7.59 -5.69 7.89
N ILE A 13 6.94 -6.84 7.69
CA ILE A 13 6.99 -7.63 6.46
C ILE A 13 6.42 -6.83 5.28
N GLY A 14 5.27 -6.17 5.46
CA GLY A 14 4.63 -5.36 4.42
C GLY A 14 5.55 -4.26 3.89
N LYS A 15 6.23 -3.53 4.78
CA LYS A 15 7.22 -2.52 4.39
C LYS A 15 8.36 -3.11 3.56
N GLY A 16 8.91 -4.25 3.97
CA GLY A 16 9.96 -4.93 3.21
C GLY A 16 9.50 -5.38 1.83
N ILE A 17 8.27 -5.88 1.71
CA ILE A 17 7.66 -6.27 0.43
C ILE A 17 7.48 -5.04 -0.46
N ALA A 18 6.93 -3.94 0.06
CA ALA A 18 6.74 -2.70 -0.68
C ALA A 18 8.08 -2.16 -1.22
N GLN A 19 9.12 -2.16 -0.40
CA GLN A 19 10.48 -1.78 -0.79
C GLN A 19 11.05 -2.67 -1.90
N GLY A 20 10.91 -4.00 -1.78
CA GLY A 20 11.34 -4.94 -2.81
C GLY A 20 10.63 -4.72 -4.14
N LEU A 21 9.29 -4.60 -4.12
CA LEU A 21 8.49 -4.37 -5.32
C LEU A 21 8.89 -3.07 -6.03
N ALA A 22 9.07 -1.98 -5.29
CA ALA A 22 9.54 -0.71 -5.85
C ALA A 22 10.96 -0.83 -6.44
N ALA A 23 11.87 -1.52 -5.76
CA ALA A 23 13.23 -1.77 -6.27
C ALA A 23 13.25 -2.58 -7.58
N PHE A 24 12.23 -3.42 -7.82
CA PHE A 24 12.03 -4.15 -9.09
C PHE A 24 11.18 -3.39 -10.12
N GLY A 25 10.91 -2.09 -9.89
CA GLY A 25 10.25 -1.21 -10.87
C GLY A 25 8.72 -1.26 -10.87
N ALA A 26 8.10 -1.78 -9.83
CA ALA A 26 6.65 -1.65 -9.64
C ALA A 26 6.27 -0.24 -9.18
N SER A 27 5.11 0.24 -9.61
CA SER A 27 4.45 1.39 -8.98
C SER A 27 3.68 0.87 -7.77
N VAL A 28 4.02 1.33 -6.57
CA VAL A 28 3.49 0.75 -5.33
C VAL A 28 2.52 1.71 -4.64
N ALA A 29 1.38 1.19 -4.21
CA ALA A 29 0.51 1.82 -3.23
C ALA A 29 0.62 1.08 -1.89
N ILE A 30 0.86 1.82 -0.81
CA ILE A 30 0.88 1.33 0.57
C ILE A 30 -0.45 1.69 1.20
N TRP A 31 -1.25 0.68 1.54
CA TRP A 31 -2.47 0.83 2.32
C TRP A 31 -2.15 0.46 3.75
N GLU A 32 -2.20 1.42 4.65
CA GLU A 32 -1.74 1.24 6.02
C GLU A 32 -2.69 1.94 6.98
N HIS A 33 -3.04 1.30 8.09
CA HIS A 33 -4.00 1.87 9.04
C HIS A 33 -3.40 3.08 9.78
N ASP A 34 -2.13 2.96 10.20
CA ASP A 34 -1.43 4.03 10.88
C ASP A 34 -0.90 5.10 9.88
N PRO A 35 -1.40 6.35 9.92
CA PRO A 35 -1.01 7.37 8.95
C PRO A 35 0.48 7.74 9.02
N GLY A 36 1.10 7.65 10.19
CA GLY A 36 2.51 8.03 10.39
C GLY A 36 3.45 7.06 9.68
N THR A 37 3.27 5.76 9.91
CA THR A 37 4.02 4.70 9.23
C THR A 37 3.70 4.64 7.74
N CYS A 38 2.46 4.93 7.34
CA CYS A 38 2.07 5.04 5.94
C CYS A 38 2.91 6.10 5.21
N VAL A 39 2.91 7.34 5.69
CA VAL A 39 3.66 8.46 5.09
C VAL A 39 5.15 8.18 5.06
N ALA A 40 5.71 7.69 6.17
CA ALA A 40 7.13 7.40 6.27
C ALA A 40 7.58 6.29 5.31
N ALA A 41 6.82 5.19 5.21
CA ALA A 41 7.15 4.07 4.34
C ALA A 41 7.00 4.45 2.86
N ALA A 42 5.91 5.14 2.50
CA ALA A 42 5.66 5.56 1.12
C ALA A 42 6.72 6.55 0.62
N GLY A 43 7.04 7.56 1.43
CA GLY A 43 8.06 8.56 1.11
C GLY A 43 9.45 7.96 0.92
N ALA A 44 9.81 6.91 1.66
CA ALA A 44 11.11 6.26 1.55
C ALA A 44 11.36 5.57 0.20
N ILE A 45 10.30 5.24 -0.56
CA ILE A 45 10.41 4.52 -1.85
C ILE A 45 9.71 5.22 -3.01
N GLY A 46 9.20 6.45 -2.79
CA GLY A 46 8.43 7.17 -3.81
C GLY A 46 7.11 6.48 -4.18
N ALA A 47 6.49 5.78 -3.23
CA ALA A 47 5.19 5.13 -3.40
C ALA A 47 4.02 6.05 -3.07
N LEU A 48 2.81 5.61 -3.46
CA LEU A 48 1.55 6.23 -3.02
C LEU A 48 1.18 5.73 -1.63
N GLY A 49 1.18 6.61 -0.63
CA GLY A 49 0.73 6.28 0.73
C GLY A 49 -0.76 6.61 0.92
N LEU A 50 -1.56 5.62 1.28
CA LEU A 50 -2.99 5.76 1.59
C LEU A 50 -3.26 5.24 3.01
N PRO A 51 -3.61 6.13 3.96
CA PRO A 51 -4.17 5.69 5.23
C PRO A 51 -5.47 4.93 4.98
N THR A 52 -5.52 3.65 5.33
CA THR A 52 -6.64 2.76 4.98
C THR A 52 -6.81 1.69 6.04
N ASP A 53 -7.99 1.63 6.64
CA ASP A 53 -8.40 0.48 7.45
C ASP A 53 -9.04 -0.57 6.55
N VAL A 54 -8.37 -1.72 6.39
CA VAL A 54 -8.88 -2.81 5.54
C VAL A 54 -10.15 -3.48 6.07
N ARG A 55 -10.56 -3.19 7.32
CA ARG A 55 -11.83 -3.66 7.89
C ARG A 55 -13.02 -2.81 7.44
N ASP A 56 -12.77 -1.63 6.88
CA ASP A 56 -13.79 -0.75 6.33
C ASP A 56 -13.84 -0.90 4.80
N ALA A 57 -14.92 -1.49 4.30
CA ALA A 57 -15.11 -1.71 2.87
C ALA A 57 -15.15 -0.40 2.07
N GLN A 58 -15.68 0.69 2.63
CA GLN A 58 -15.70 1.98 1.93
C GLN A 58 -14.31 2.61 1.86
N ALA A 59 -13.51 2.45 2.92
CA ALA A 59 -12.12 2.89 2.90
C ALA A 59 -11.29 2.12 1.86
N VAL A 60 -11.51 0.81 1.74
CA VAL A 60 -10.87 -0.05 0.72
C VAL A 60 -11.26 0.38 -0.69
N GLU A 61 -12.54 0.63 -0.96
CA GLU A 61 -13.02 1.08 -2.27
C GLU A 61 -12.40 2.42 -2.66
N ALA A 62 -12.39 3.39 -1.75
CA ALA A 62 -11.78 4.70 -1.98
C ALA A 62 -10.26 4.62 -2.20
N ALA A 63 -9.57 3.70 -1.49
CA ALA A 63 -8.15 3.47 -1.67
C ALA A 63 -7.83 2.81 -3.02
N LEU A 64 -8.69 1.90 -3.49
CA LEU A 64 -8.59 1.29 -4.81
C LEU A 64 -8.77 2.33 -5.91
N GLU A 65 -9.85 3.10 -5.85
CA GLU A 65 -10.12 4.16 -6.83
C GLU A 65 -8.95 5.14 -6.95
N ARG A 66 -8.43 5.60 -5.81
CA ARG A 66 -7.24 6.46 -5.80
C ARG A 66 -6.00 5.78 -6.36
N THR A 67 -5.77 4.52 -6.02
CA THR A 67 -4.63 3.76 -6.55
C THR A 67 -4.70 3.65 -8.07
N GLU A 68 -5.88 3.33 -8.60
CA GLU A 68 -6.07 3.18 -10.05
C GLU A 68 -5.97 4.51 -10.79
N ASN A 69 -6.48 5.60 -10.21
CA ASN A 69 -6.38 6.93 -10.79
C ASN A 69 -4.93 7.45 -10.81
N GLU A 70 -4.13 7.17 -9.79
CA GLU A 70 -2.77 7.71 -9.65
C GLU A 70 -1.70 6.82 -10.28
N LEU A 71 -1.85 5.49 -10.21
CA LEU A 71 -0.83 4.53 -10.64
C LEU A 71 -1.26 3.66 -11.82
N GLY A 72 -2.57 3.55 -12.09
CA GLY A 72 -3.16 2.64 -13.07
C GLY A 72 -3.71 1.34 -12.45
N ALA A 73 -4.30 0.48 -13.29
CA ALA A 73 -4.97 -0.74 -12.86
C ALA A 73 -4.09 -1.66 -12.01
N VAL A 74 -4.61 -2.10 -10.85
CA VAL A 74 -3.88 -2.96 -9.92
C VAL A 74 -3.66 -4.35 -10.51
N SER A 75 -2.41 -4.82 -10.50
CA SER A 75 -2.03 -6.12 -11.07
C SER A 75 -1.44 -7.09 -10.04
N ILE A 76 -1.08 -6.58 -8.86
CA ILE A 76 -0.52 -7.33 -7.74
C ILE A 76 -1.21 -6.81 -6.48
N LEU A 77 -1.75 -7.72 -5.66
CA LEU A 77 -2.27 -7.40 -4.33
C LEU A 77 -1.54 -8.27 -3.30
N VAL A 78 -0.92 -7.62 -2.32
CA VAL A 78 -0.33 -8.29 -1.16
C VAL A 78 -1.21 -7.99 0.05
N ASN A 79 -2.04 -8.97 0.41
CA ASN A 79 -2.85 -8.93 1.63
C ASN A 79 -1.96 -9.27 2.84
N ASN A 80 -1.31 -8.26 3.40
CA ASN A 80 -0.40 -8.42 4.54
C ASN A 80 -0.93 -7.80 5.83
N ALA A 81 -1.87 -6.83 5.78
CA ALA A 81 -2.47 -6.28 6.99
C ALA A 81 -3.04 -7.39 7.89
N GLY A 82 -2.61 -7.41 9.15
CA GLY A 82 -2.98 -8.44 10.12
C GLY A 82 -2.39 -8.15 11.49
N GLY A 83 -3.05 -8.64 12.53
CA GLY A 83 -2.72 -8.36 13.93
C GLY A 83 -3.83 -8.81 14.86
N THR A 84 -3.57 -8.75 16.17
CA THR A 84 -4.62 -8.84 17.19
C THR A 84 -5.16 -7.43 17.42
N PHE A 85 -6.48 -7.26 17.24
CA PHE A 85 -7.18 -5.99 17.35
C PHE A 85 -8.38 -6.15 18.29
#